data_AF-A0A0K1QFN2-F1
#
_entry.id   AF-A0A0K1QFN2-F1
#
_cell.length_a   1.000
_cell.length_b   1.000
_cell.length_c   1.000
_cell.angle_alpha   90.00
_cell.angle_beta   90.00
_cell.angle_gamma   90.00
#
_symmetry.space_group_name_H-M   'P 1'
#
loop_
_entity.id
_entity.type
_entity.pdbx_description
1 polymer ?
#
loop_
_entity_poly.entity_id
_entity_poly.type
_entity_poly.pdbx_seq_one_letter_code
_entity_poly.pdbx_strand_id
1 'polypeptide(L)'
;MAPEVAYLLARSLRRLVVRVRAHNESAGLLARRLAEHPRVERVNYPGLTSHAQHALAKRQMSGFGGSFVVRGDAKSAAAVVDRLELFRLRRAWGASRASSPSPSPRPITG
;
A
#
# COMPACT_ATOMS: atom_id res chain seq x y z
N MET A 1 -1.32 -27.41 -8.23
CA MET A 1 -1.05 -26.67 -6.98
C MET A 1 -0.61 -27.68 -5.94
N ALA A 2 0.54 -27.50 -5.30
CA ALA A 2 1.02 -28.48 -4.31
C ALA A 2 0.07 -28.52 -3.09
N PRO A 3 -0.20 -29.70 -2.50
CA PRO A 3 -1.11 -29.85 -1.36
C PRO A 3 -0.81 -28.91 -0.18
N GLU A 4 0.47 -28.63 0.07
CA GLU A 4 0.95 -27.75 1.13
C GLU A 4 0.52 -26.30 0.88
N VAL A 5 0.59 -25.85 -0.38
CA VAL A 5 0.17 -24.50 -0.77
C VAL A 5 -1.36 -24.37 -0.64
N ALA A 6 -2.11 -25.41 -1.01
CA ALA A 6 -3.57 -25.42 -0.86
C ALA A 6 -3.98 -25.34 0.62
N TYR A 7 -3.29 -26.08 1.49
CA TYR A 7 -3.49 -26.03 2.93
C TYR A 7 -3.21 -24.63 3.51
N LEU A 8 -2.09 -24.00 3.13
CA LEU A 8 -1.75 -22.65 3.57
C LEU A 8 -2.78 -21.61 3.10
N LEU A 9 -3.25 -21.73 1.86
CA LEU A 9 -4.32 -20.88 1.33
C LEU A 9 -5.60 -21.04 2.14
N ALA A 10 -6.11 -22.26 2.31
CA ALA A 10 -7.32 -22.55 3.08
C ALA A 10 -7.22 -22.03 4.52
N ARG A 11 -6.07 -22.24 5.18
CA ARG A 11 -5.79 -21.70 6.51
C ARG A 11 -5.81 -20.17 6.55
N SER A 12 -5.30 -19.51 5.51
CA SER A 12 -5.28 -18.05 5.43
C SER A 12 -6.68 -17.45 5.21
N LEU A 13 -7.51 -18.13 4.41
CA LEU A 13 -8.88 -17.71 4.04
C LEU A 13 -9.82 -17.70 5.24
N ARG A 14 -9.67 -18.64 6.19
CA ARG A 14 -10.49 -18.71 7.42
C ARG A 14 -10.54 -17.40 8.22
N ARG A 15 -9.49 -16.57 8.15
CA ARG A 15 -9.38 -15.29 8.85
C ARG A 15 -9.34 -14.08 7.90
N LEU A 16 -9.65 -14.27 6.63
CA LEU A 16 -9.56 -13.20 5.63
C LEU A 16 -10.50 -12.03 5.99
N VAL A 17 -11.75 -12.33 6.35
CA VAL A 17 -12.77 -11.31 6.62
C VAL A 17 -12.35 -10.35 7.73
N VAL A 18 -11.87 -10.87 8.87
CA VAL A 18 -11.44 -10.04 10.00
C VAL A 18 -10.24 -9.17 9.65
N ARG A 19 -9.28 -9.70 8.87
CA ARG A 19 -8.11 -8.92 8.43
C ARG A 19 -8.49 -7.82 7.45
N VAL A 20 -9.38 -8.11 6.49
CA VAL A 20 -9.85 -7.13 5.51
C VAL A 20 -10.64 -6.02 6.19
N ARG A 21 -11.50 -6.32 7.16
CA ARG A 21 -12.22 -5.31 7.95
C ARG A 21 -11.25 -4.38 8.69
N ALA A 22 -10.33 -4.94 9.47
CA ALA A 22 -9.31 -4.16 10.18
C ALA A 22 -8.45 -3.31 9.24
N HIS A 23 -8.10 -3.85 8.07
CA HIS A 23 -7.35 -3.12 7.05
C HIS A 23 -8.14 -1.94 6.48
N ASN A 24 -9.43 -2.13 6.20
CA ASN A 24 -10.31 -1.07 5.69
C ASN A 24 -10.54 0.04 6.72
N GLU A 25 -10.75 -0.31 7.99
CA GLU A 25 -10.88 0.65 9.09
C GLU A 25 -9.61 1.49 9.24
N SER A 26 -8.45 0.82 9.26
CA SER A 26 -7.14 1.48 9.37
C SER A 26 -6.86 2.38 8.18
N ALA A 27 -7.13 1.90 6.96
CA ALA A 27 -6.97 2.68 5.74
C ALA A 27 -7.88 3.91 5.72
N GLY A 28 -9.13 3.79 6.17
CA GLY A 28 -10.06 4.92 6.26
C GLY A 28 -9.62 5.97 7.27
N LEU A 29 -9.11 5.54 8.44
CA LEU A 29 -8.54 6.44 9.44
C LEU A 29 -7.33 7.21 8.88
N LEU A 30 -6.39 6.49 8.26
CA LEU A 30 -5.20 7.09 7.66
C LEU A 30 -5.55 8.03 6.50
N ALA A 31 -6.49 7.65 5.64
CA ALA A 31 -6.92 8.48 4.52
C ALA A 31 -7.48 9.83 4.97
N ARG A 32 -8.32 9.84 6.02
CA ARG A 32 -8.84 11.09 6.61
C ARG A 32 -7.73 11.95 7.20
N ARG A 33 -6.84 11.36 8.01
CA ARG A 33 -5.71 12.09 8.60
C ARG A 33 -4.74 12.65 7.56
N LEU A 34 -4.48 11.89 6.50
CA LEU A 34 -3.60 12.32 5.41
C LEU A 34 -4.25 13.39 4.54
N ALA A 35 -5.58 13.38 4.39
CA ALA A 35 -6.29 14.41 3.63
C ALA A 35 -6.21 15.80 4.29
N GLU A 36 -6.08 15.84 5.61
CA GLU A 36 -5.90 17.07 6.39
C GLU A 36 -4.42 17.50 6.50
N HIS A 37 -3.48 16.65 6.11
CA HIS A 37 -2.06 16.89 6.35
C HIS A 37 -1.45 17.84 5.30
N PRO A 38 -0.80 18.95 5.69
CA PRO A 38 -0.37 20.01 4.76
C PRO A 38 0.72 19.59 3.76
N ARG A 39 1.45 18.51 4.06
CA ARG A 39 2.48 17.93 3.17
C ARG A 39 1.96 16.84 2.24
N VAL A 40 0.67 16.53 2.29
CA VAL A 40 0.03 15.57 1.37
C VAL A 40 -0.68 16.37 0.28
N GLU A 41 -0.44 16.00 -0.97
CA GLU A 41 -1.05 16.70 -2.11
C GLU A 41 -2.41 16.10 -2.45
N ARG A 42 -2.50 14.77 -2.47
CA ARG A 42 -3.72 14.06 -2.81
C ARG A 42 -3.81 12.73 -2.10
N VAL A 43 -4.99 12.38 -1.62
CA VAL A 43 -5.29 11.04 -1.10
C VAL A 43 -6.22 10.33 -2.07
N ASN A 44 -5.80 9.18 -2.59
CA ASN A 44 -6.62 8.33 -3.46
C ASN A 44 -7.27 7.24 -2.59
N TYR A 45 -8.39 7.59 -1.96
CA TYR A 45 -9.18 6.66 -1.15
C TYR A 45 -10.63 6.68 -1.67
N PRO A 46 -11.13 5.59 -2.27
CA PRO A 46 -12.48 5.55 -2.85
C PRO A 46 -13.61 5.80 -1.83
N GLY A 47 -13.35 5.62 -0.54
CA GLY A 47 -14.30 5.91 0.53
C GLY A 47 -14.36 7.39 0.96
N LEU A 48 -13.50 8.28 0.41
CA LEU A 48 -13.59 9.72 0.65
C LEU A 48 -14.59 10.32 -0.32
N THR A 49 -15.41 11.26 0.13
CA THR A 49 -16.36 12.00 -0.71
C THR A 49 -15.69 12.84 -1.78
N SER A 50 -14.42 13.22 -1.56
CA SER A 50 -13.59 13.92 -2.55
C SER A 50 -13.15 13.05 -3.73
N HIS A 51 -13.34 11.72 -3.67
CA HIS A 51 -12.96 10.83 -4.76
C HIS A 51 -14.03 10.83 -5.86
N ALA A 52 -13.63 11.07 -7.12
CA ALA A 52 -14.54 11.19 -8.26
C ALA A 52 -15.50 9.99 -8.44
N GLN A 53 -15.04 8.79 -8.09
CA GLN A 53 -15.81 7.55 -8.20
C GLN A 53 -16.40 7.05 -6.88
N HIS A 54 -16.52 7.91 -5.85
CA HIS A 54 -17.02 7.51 -4.53
C HIS A 54 -18.37 6.81 -4.58
N ALA A 55 -19.34 7.35 -5.32
CA ALA A 55 -20.68 6.78 -5.44
C ALA A 55 -20.67 5.37 -6.08
N LEU A 56 -19.84 5.17 -7.10
CA LEU A 56 -19.65 3.88 -7.75
C LEU A 56 -18.96 2.89 -6.82
N ALA A 57 -17.88 3.32 -6.15
CA ALA A 57 -17.16 2.50 -5.18
C ALA A 57 -18.07 2.04 -4.05
N LYS A 58 -18.90 2.94 -3.48
CA LYS A 58 -19.85 2.62 -2.42
C LYS A 58 -20.90 1.59 -2.86
N ARG A 59 -21.29 1.59 -4.14
CA ARG A 59 -22.27 0.63 -4.68
C ARG A 59 -21.67 -0.77 -4.87
N GLN A 60 -20.40 -0.85 -5.28
CA GLN A 60 -19.78 -2.12 -5.68
C GLN A 60 -18.80 -2.71 -4.65
N MET A 61 -18.36 -1.92 -3.66
CA MET A 61 -17.35 -2.31 -2.68
C MET A 61 -17.86 -2.13 -1.26
N SER A 62 -17.56 -3.10 -0.40
CA SER A 62 -17.80 -3.07 1.05
C SER A 62 -16.57 -2.61 1.86
N GLY A 63 -15.52 -2.17 1.15
CA GLY A 63 -14.27 -1.64 1.72
C GLY A 63 -13.33 -1.18 0.61
N PHE A 64 -12.51 -0.16 0.87
CA PHE A 64 -12.01 0.70 -0.21
C PHE A 64 -10.50 0.61 -0.47
N GLY A 65 -9.70 0.02 0.43
CA GLY A 65 -8.23 0.10 0.35
C GLY A 65 -7.74 1.55 0.20
N GLY A 66 -6.47 1.81 -0.12
CA GLY A 66 -6.06 3.19 -0.41
C GLY A 66 -4.61 3.40 -0.81
N SER A 67 -4.34 4.54 -1.48
CA SER A 67 -3.01 5.07 -1.75
C SER A 67 -3.02 6.60 -1.59
N PHE A 68 -1.86 7.24 -1.47
CA PHE A 68 -1.75 8.71 -1.36
C PHE A 68 -0.51 9.23 -2.09
N VAL A 69 -0.51 10.53 -2.37
CA VAL A 69 0.54 11.27 -3.07
C VAL A 69 1.09 12.32 -2.10
N VAL A 70 2.40 12.22 -1.82
CA VAL A 70 3.14 13.20 -1.02
C VAL A 70 3.43 14.43 -1.89
N ARG A 71 3.25 15.63 -1.33
CA ARG A 71 3.59 16.88 -2.03
C ARG A 71 5.11 16.99 -2.20
N GLY A 72 5.57 17.29 -3.41
CA GLY A 72 6.99 17.46 -3.73
C GLY A 72 7.46 16.49 -4.81
N ASP A 73 8.71 16.07 -4.72
CA ASP A 73 9.39 15.23 -5.70
C ASP A 73 9.61 13.78 -5.20
N ALA A 74 10.19 12.94 -6.04
CA ALA A 74 10.49 11.54 -5.70
C ALA A 74 11.42 11.42 -4.47
N LYS A 75 12.32 12.39 -4.24
CA LYS A 75 13.19 12.42 -3.05
C LYS A 75 12.39 12.70 -1.79
N SER A 76 11.45 13.63 -1.85
CA SER A 76 10.55 13.95 -0.74
C SER A 76 9.67 12.74 -0.37
N ALA A 77 9.18 12.02 -1.37
CA ALA A 77 8.46 10.77 -1.16
C ALA A 77 9.35 9.70 -0.50
N ALA A 78 10.58 9.50 -1.01
CA ALA A 78 11.55 8.56 -0.42
C ALA A 78 11.85 8.90 1.06
N ALA A 79 12.09 10.18 1.36
CA ALA A 79 12.35 10.63 2.72
C ALA A 79 11.16 10.50 3.69
N VAL A 80 9.92 10.43 3.18
CA VAL A 80 8.76 10.06 4.00
C VAL A 80 8.81 8.57 4.31
N VAL A 81 9.09 7.73 3.31
CA VAL A 81 9.15 6.28 3.49
C VAL A 81 10.30 5.87 4.41
N ASP A 82 11.46 6.52 4.31
CA ASP A 82 12.62 6.23 5.17
C ASP A 82 12.36 6.56 6.65
N ARG A 83 11.41 7.44 6.95
CA ARG A 83 11.01 7.80 8.32
C ARG A 83 9.88 6.92 8.88
N LEU A 84 9.36 5.96 8.12
CA LEU A 84 8.30 5.07 8.60
C LEU A 84 8.92 3.95 9.45
N GLU A 85 8.70 4.00 10.76
CA GLU A 85 9.18 2.96 11.68
C GLU A 85 8.30 1.70 11.69
N LEU A 86 7.00 1.87 11.40
CA LEU A 86 6.01 0.78 11.44
C LEU A 86 5.80 0.11 10.07
N PHE A 87 6.06 0.80 8.96
CA PHE A 87 5.85 0.27 7.61
C PHE A 87 7.18 -0.13 6.98
N ARG A 88 7.34 -1.42 6.68
CA ARG A 88 8.51 -1.91 5.95
C ARG A 88 8.30 -1.84 4.44
N LEU A 89 9.24 -1.22 3.74
CA LEU A 89 9.35 -1.30 2.28
C LEU A 89 9.51 -2.77 1.85
N ARG A 90 8.51 -3.30 1.16
CA ARG A 90 8.56 -4.63 0.55
C ARG A 90 7.97 -4.58 -0.85
N ARG A 91 8.78 -4.97 -1.84
CA ARG A 91 8.32 -5.14 -3.22
C ARG A 91 7.48 -6.40 -3.31
N ALA A 92 6.22 -6.27 -3.72
CA ALA A 92 5.25 -7.39 -3.76
C ALA A 92 4.82 -7.78 -5.19
N TRP A 93 5.27 -7.07 -6.22
CA TRP A 93 4.93 -7.38 -7.60
C TRP A 93 5.97 -8.28 -8.27
N GLY A 94 5.45 -9.27 -9.00
CA GLY A 94 6.16 -10.43 -9.54
C GLY A 94 7.54 -10.13 -10.09
N ALA A 95 8.54 -10.79 -9.51
CA ALA A 95 9.87 -10.88 -10.11
C ALA A 95 9.80 -11.83 -11.31
N SER A 96 9.26 -11.37 -12.44
CA SER A 96 9.71 -11.89 -13.73
C SER A 96 11.14 -11.39 -13.90
N ARG A 97 12.11 -12.32 -13.85
CA ARG A 97 13.55 -12.04 -14.01
C ARG A 97 13.79 -11.06 -15.17
N ALA A 98 14.14 -9.81 -14.87
CA ALA A 98 15.04 -9.07 -15.73
C ALA A 98 16.45 -9.55 -15.37
N SER A 99 16.86 -10.68 -15.94
CA SER A 99 18.26 -11.06 -15.96
C SER A 99 18.96 -10.17 -16.98
N SER A 100 19.51 -9.06 -16.51
CA SER A 100 20.64 -8.40 -17.13
C SER A 100 21.55 -7.95 -15.99
N PRO A 101 22.61 -8.70 -15.65
CA PRO A 101 23.63 -8.18 -14.77
C PRO A 101 24.45 -7.18 -15.58
N SER A 102 24.57 -5.95 -15.09
CA SER A 102 25.60 -5.00 -15.55
C SER A 102 26.06 -4.19 -14.33
N PRO A 103 27.36 -3.88 -14.23
CA PRO A 103 28.13 -4.08 -13.01
C PRO A 103 28.12 -2.87 -12.06
N SER A 104 28.37 -3.19 -10.80
CA SER A 104 28.67 -2.30 -9.68
C SER A 104 29.89 -1.38 -9.95
N PRO A 105 30.17 -0.33 -9.14
CA PRO A 105 30.53 -0.51 -7.73
C PRO A 105 29.85 0.45 -6.75
N ARG A 106 29.60 -0.06 -5.54
CA ARG A 106 29.45 0.77 -4.33
C ARG A 106 30.84 1.26 -3.90
N PRO A 107 30.93 2.46 -3.35
CA PRO A 107 31.48 2.67 -2.00
C PRO A 107 30.42 3.38 -1.14
N ILE A 108 30.47 3.43 0.19
CA ILE A 108 31.52 4.05 1.00
C ILE A 108 31.48 3.48 2.43
N THR A 109 32.67 3.22 2.97
CA THR A 109 32.97 3.00 4.39
C THR A 109 32.74 4.28 5.21
N GLY A 110 32.32 4.09 6.46
CA GLY A 110 32.33 5.08 7.55
C GLY A 110 31.98 4.38 8.84
#